data_AF-A0A2T1A3S8-F1
#
_entry.id   AF-A0A2T1A3S8-F1
#
_cell.length_a   1.000
_cell.length_b   1.000
_cell.length_c   1.000
_cell.angle_alpha   90.00
_cell.angle_beta   90.00
_cell.angle_gamma   90.00
#
_symmetry.space_group_name_H-M   'P 1'
#
loop_
_entity.id
_entity.type
_entity.pdbx_description
1 polymer ?
#
loop_
_entity_poly.entity_id
_entity_poly.type
_entity_poly.pdbx_seq_one_letter_code
_entity_poly.pdbx_strand_id
1 'polypeptide(L)' 'MQNGFVESFNGRLRDECLNEHLFANLRHARDLISAWRDDYNHLRPHMSLDGLTPWEYHQRSILDQKLNRAN' A
#
# COMPACT_ATOMS: atom_id res chain seq x y z
N MET A 1 -4.13 -0.43 -17.98
CA MET A 1 -4.64 -0.12 -16.62
C MET A 1 -3.60 -0.36 -15.51
N GLN A 2 -2.36 -0.80 -15.78
CA GLN A 2 -1.34 -1.00 -14.72
C GLN A 2 -0.91 0.29 -14.01
N ASN A 3 -0.91 1.43 -14.69
CA ASN A 3 -0.42 2.70 -14.10
C ASN A 3 -1.35 3.28 -13.03
N GLY A 4 -2.66 3.02 -13.07
CA GLY A 4 -3.63 3.68 -12.17
C GLY A 4 -3.44 3.33 -10.69
N PHE A 5 -2.97 2.11 -10.39
CA PHE A 5 -2.65 1.71 -9.01
C PHE A 5 -1.39 2.40 -8.48
N VAL A 6 -0.35 2.46 -9.31
CA VAL A 6 0.91 3.14 -8.98
C VAL A 6 0.70 4.64 -8.85
N GLU A 7 -0.11 5.23 -9.72
CA GLU A 7 -0.51 6.64 -9.65
C GLU A 7 -1.30 6.95 -8.38
N SER A 8 -2.28 6.11 -8.02
CA SER A 8 -3.07 6.28 -6.80
C SER A 8 -2.22 6.17 -5.53
N PHE A 9 -1.28 5.21 -5.50
CA PHE A 9 -0.33 5.07 -4.40
C PHE A 9 0.58 6.29 -4.29
N ASN A 10 1.19 6.72 -5.40
CA ASN A 10 2.11 7.86 -5.41
C ASN A 10 1.42 9.17 -5.06
N GLY A 11 0.16 9.35 -5.47
CA GLY A 11 -0.66 10.49 -5.07
C GLY A 11 -0.85 10.53 -3.56
N ARG A 12 -1.35 9.44 -2.96
CA ARG A 12 -1.56 9.36 -1.51
C ARG A 12 -0.27 9.49 -0.70
N LEU A 13 0.82 8.86 -1.14
CA LEU A 13 2.11 9.01 -0.48
C LEU A 13 2.55 10.48 -0.44
N ARG A 14 2.37 11.21 -1.54
CA ARG A 14 2.72 12.62 -1.61
C ARG A 14 1.83 13.45 -0.68
N ASP A 15 0.52 13.31 -0.81
CA ASP A 15 -0.44 14.19 -0.14
C ASP A 15 -0.54 13.89 1.37
N GLU A 16 -0.43 12.64 1.78
CA GLU A 16 -0.70 12.23 3.16
C GLU A 16 0.56 11.97 4.00
N CYS A 17 1.73 11.80 3.36
CA CYS A 17 2.99 11.57 4.08
C CYS A 17 4.00 12.67 3.80
N LEU A 18 4.39 12.86 2.54
CA LEU A 18 5.51 13.73 2.20
C LEU A 18 5.20 15.22 2.39
N ASN A 19 3.98 15.65 2.07
CA ASN A 19 3.55 17.05 2.22
C ASN A 19 3.23 17.42 3.67
N GLU A 20 2.84 16.45 4.50
CA GLU A 20 2.43 16.68 5.90
C GLU A 20 3.61 16.74 6.88
N HIS A 21 4.82 16.32 6.46
CA HIS A 21 5.96 16.17 7.38
C HIS A 21 7.19 16.94 6.92
N LEU A 22 7.80 17.68 7.86
CA LEU A 22 9.14 18.22 7.70
C LEU A 22 10.18 17.20 8.18
N PHE A 23 11.10 16.82 7.30
CA PHE A 23 12.14 15.84 7.62
C PHE A 23 13.38 16.51 8.21
N ALA A 24 13.62 16.28 9.50
CA ALA A 24 14.83 16.74 10.18
C ALA A 24 16.13 16.10 9.64
N ASN A 25 16.08 14.85 9.18
CA ASN A 25 17.20 14.13 8.58
C ASN A 25 16.72 12.88 7.82
N LEU A 26 17.64 12.22 7.11
CA LEU A 26 17.33 11.01 6.32
C LEU A 26 16.82 9.85 7.19
N ARG A 27 17.29 9.69 8.43
CA ARG A 27 16.81 8.61 9.30
C ARG A 27 15.35 8.84 9.67
N HIS A 28 15.01 10.06 10.08
CA HIS A 28 13.64 10.45 10.39
C HIS A 28 12.70 10.26 9.18
N ALA A 29 13.14 10.65 7.98
CA ALA A 29 12.37 10.42 6.76
C ALA A 29 12.08 8.94 6.51
N ARG A 30 13.10 8.07 6.65
CA ARG A 30 12.94 6.62 6.48
C ARG A 30 11.95 6.02 7.48
N ASP A 31 12.03 6.44 8.73
CA ASP A 31 11.17 5.92 9.79
C ASP A 31 9.70 6.32 9.54
N LEU A 32 9.42 7.59 9.18
CA LEU A 32 8.08 8.07 8.84
C LEU A 32 7.50 7.39 7.59
N ILE A 33 8.30 7.31 6.51
CA ILE A 33 7.85 6.66 5.26
C ILE A 33 7.59 5.17 5.48
N SER A 34 8.40 4.48 6.30
CA SER A 34 8.15 3.08 6.64
C SER A 34 6.84 2.94 7.41
N ALA A 35 6.63 3.74 8.45
CA ALA A 35 5.40 3.70 9.23
C ALA A 35 4.16 3.94 8.37
N TRP A 36 4.20 4.95 7.48
CA TRP A 36 3.10 5.23 6.56
C TRP A 36 2.84 4.08 5.58
N ARG A 37 3.91 3.46 5.04
CA ARG A 37 3.78 2.31 4.14
C ARG A 37 3.16 1.11 4.85
N ASP A 38 3.56 0.84 6.10
CA ASP A 38 3.01 -0.25 6.90
C ASP A 38 1.53 -0.05 7.19
N ASP A 39 1.11 1.17 7.53
CA ASP A 39 -0.29 1.58 7.69
C ASP A 39 -1.10 1.40 6.39
N TYR A 40 -0.59 1.93 5.27
CA TYR A 40 -1.22 1.80 3.96
C TYR A 40 -1.44 0.33 3.57
N ASN A 41 -0.45 -0.53 3.78
CA ASN A 41 -0.50 -1.91 3.31
C ASN A 41 -1.33 -2.85 4.20
N HIS A 42 -1.44 -2.57 5.50
CA HIS A 42 -2.03 -3.53 6.45
C HIS A 42 -3.28 -3.03 7.16
N LEU A 43 -3.52 -1.72 7.20
CA LEU A 43 -4.60 -1.15 8.02
C LEU A 43 -5.65 -0.43 7.19
N ARG A 44 -5.32 0.00 5.97
CA ARG A 44 -6.24 0.79 5.13
C ARG A 44 -7.00 -0.07 4.13
N PRO A 45 -8.34 -0.18 4.27
CA PRO A 45 -9.16 -0.83 3.25
C PRO A 45 -9.28 0.06 2.01
N HIS A 46 -9.21 -0.55 0.82
CA HIS A 46 -9.34 0.15 -0.46
C HIS A 46 -10.59 -0.31 -1.20
N MET A 47 -11.45 0.64 -1.56
CA MET A 47 -12.68 0.34 -2.33
C MET A 47 -12.39 -0.32 -3.69
N SER A 48 -11.26 0.01 -4.32
CA SER A 48 -10.81 -0.64 -5.56
C SER A 48 -10.33 -2.08 -5.36
N LEU A 49 -10.15 -2.53 -4.11
CA LEU A 49 -9.77 -3.88 -3.72
C LEU A 49 -10.91 -4.58 -2.96
N ASP A 50 -12.17 -4.25 -3.27
CA ASP A 50 -13.36 -4.77 -2.59
C ASP A 50 -13.40 -4.46 -1.08
N GLY A 51 -12.78 -3.35 -0.66
CA GLY A 51 -12.67 -2.99 0.75
C GLY A 51 -11.58 -3.77 1.51
N LEU A 52 -10.73 -4.53 0.81
CA LEU A 52 -9.57 -5.18 1.41
C LEU A 52 -8.39 -4.21 1.52
N THR A 53 -7.52 -4.49 2.49
CA THR A 53 -6.17 -3.91 2.52
C THR A 53 -5.33 -4.49 1.38
N PRO A 54 -4.25 -3.80 0.95
CA PRO A 54 -3.36 -4.33 -0.07
C PRO A 54 -2.76 -5.69 0.32
N TRP A 55 -2.46 -5.88 1.61
CA TRP A 55 -1.98 -7.15 2.14
C TRP A 55 -3.02 -8.27 2.01
N GLU A 56 -4.25 -8.04 2.45
CA GLU A 56 -5.33 -9.05 2.35
C GLU A 56 -5.63 -9.40 0.89
N TYR A 57 -5.67 -8.40 0.01
CA TYR A 57 -5.84 -8.62 -1.42
C TYR A 57 -4.72 -9.50 -2.00
N HIS A 58 -3.47 -9.25 -1.59
CA HIS A 58 -2.33 -10.07 -2.00
C HIS A 58 -2.45 -11.52 -1.50
N GLN A 59 -2.84 -11.72 -0.24
CA GLN A 59 -3.07 -13.06 0.32
C GLN A 59 -4.18 -13.82 -0.42
N ARG A 60 -5.31 -13.14 -0.72
CA ARG A 60 -6.40 -13.71 -1.52
C ARG A 60 -5.89 -14.18 -2.89
N SER A 61 -5.15 -13.31 -3.58
CA SER A 61 -4.58 -13.63 -4.89
C SER A 61 -3.62 -14.83 -4.85
N ILE A 62 -2.80 -14.96 -3.80
CA ILE A 62 -1.92 -16.13 -3.62
C ILE A 62 -2.73 -17.41 -3.45
N LEU A 63 -3.78 -17.38 -2.63
CA LEU A 63 -4.64 -18.54 -2.38
C LEU A 63 -5.35 -18.99 -3.66
N ASP A 64 -5.92 -18.05 -4.41
CA ASP A 64 -6.56 -18.33 -5.70
C ASP A 64 -5.58 -18.98 -6.69
N GLN A 65 -4.35 -18.45 -6.77
CA GLN A 65 -3.31 -19.03 -7.62
C GLN A 65 -2.89 -20.44 -7.18
N LYS A 66 -2.83 -20.71 -5.87
CA LYS A 66 -2.53 -22.05 -5.35
C LYS A 66 -3.64 -23.05 -5.66
N LEU A 67 -4.90 -22.65 -5.48
CA LEU A 67 -6.08 -23.47 -5.82
C LEU A 67 -6.10 -23.80 -7.32
N ASN A 68 -5.84 -22.82 -8.18
CA ASN A 68 -5.82 -23.02 -9.63
C ASN A 68 -4.67 -23.92 -10.13
N ARG A 69 -3.60 -24.08 -9.35
CA ARG A 69 -2.48 -24.98 -9.66
C ARG A 69 -2.69 -26.42 -9.15
N ALA A 70 -3.63 -26.61 -8.24
CA ALA A 70 -3.94 -27.91 -7.64
C ALA A 70 -5.06 -28.66 -8.38
N ASN A 71 -5.75 -27.99 -9.32
CA ASN A 71 -6.73 -28.55 -10.25
C ASN A 71 -6.09 -28.81 -11.63
#